data_AF-A0A4Q2R0F2-F1
#
_entry.id   AF-A0A4Q2R0F2-F1
#
_cell.length_a   1.000
_cell.length_b   1.000
_cell.length_c   1.000
_cell.angle_alpha   90.00
_cell.angle_beta   90.00
_cell.angle_gamma   90.00
#
_symmetry.space_group_name_H-M   'P 1'
#
loop_
_entity.id
_entity.type
_entity.pdbx_description
1 polymer ?
#
loop_
_entity_poly.entity_id
_entity_poly.type
_entity_poly.pdbx_seq_one_letter_code
_entity_poly.pdbx_strand_id
1 'polypeptide(L)'
;MAIKKRSAVRPDSHEGDTLAIKSAPVAAGASFWKELPQHIMSGISRMVPTLIMGGVILAISQLIAYVWLEIPPDTGILDALNSGKFTGFNLSLLKFGYLTESFGGLLFSFAIPMFAAFVANSIGGKLAFPAGFIGGLVATQPTLVLNFDAEKLTWLATKPVPSTFIGALIIAIAAGYLVKWLNSRINVPQYLLAFKSTFLIPILSALFVMLAMYYIITPIGGWLNAGMRTVLLAAGQAGSMMYAIGMAAATAIDLGGPINKAAGFVGLGLTTDHVLPITSRAVAIVIPPIGLGLATLIDHRLTGKRLFSPQLYPQGKTAMFLAFMGISEGAIPFLLENPLATLPAYMAGAIAGAMTATALGAVQWFPESAIWAWPLVTNLGAYMLSIVVGAAITALLVVIIRNSLHKRGKLAINTL
;
A
#
# COMPACT_ATOMS: atom_id res chain seq x y z
N MET A 1 -43.64 40.78 35.70
CA MET A 1 -42.32 40.12 35.83
C MET A 1 -42.32 38.92 34.89
N ALA A 2 -41.81 39.13 33.66
CA ALA A 2 -41.94 38.20 32.53
C ALA A 2 -40.61 37.44 32.34
N ILE A 3 -40.66 36.10 32.36
CA ILE A 3 -39.49 35.26 32.07
C ILE A 3 -39.57 34.85 30.59
N LYS A 4 -38.81 35.56 29.75
CA LYS A 4 -38.55 35.20 28.35
C LYS A 4 -37.67 33.94 28.30
N LYS A 5 -38.10 32.93 27.53
CA LYS A 5 -37.27 31.80 27.11
C LYS A 5 -36.00 32.31 26.43
N ARG A 6 -34.84 32.03 27.01
CA ARG A 6 -33.55 32.18 26.32
C ARG A 6 -33.37 30.98 25.40
N SER A 7 -33.49 31.19 24.10
CA SER A 7 -33.04 30.24 23.09
C SER A 7 -31.52 30.38 22.98
N ALA A 8 -30.79 29.28 23.12
CA ALA A 8 -29.34 29.26 22.94
C ALA A 8 -29.02 29.48 21.46
N VAL A 9 -28.35 30.60 21.17
CA VAL A 9 -27.69 30.86 19.88
C VAL A 9 -26.61 29.80 19.72
N ARG A 10 -26.74 28.94 18.70
CA ARG A 10 -25.63 28.08 18.26
C ARG A 10 -24.62 28.99 17.55
N PRO A 11 -23.34 28.99 17.93
CA PRO A 11 -22.31 29.65 17.12
C PRO A 11 -22.16 28.87 15.82
N ASP A 12 -22.05 29.60 14.70
CA ASP A 12 -21.70 29.05 13.40
C ASP A 12 -20.39 28.27 13.52
N SER A 13 -20.49 26.95 13.53
CA SER A 13 -19.33 26.08 13.39
C SER A 13 -18.88 26.15 11.94
N HIS A 14 -17.86 26.97 11.68
CA HIS A 14 -16.89 26.67 10.64
C HIS A 14 -16.21 25.34 11.00
N GLU A 15 -16.90 24.24 10.75
CA GLU A 15 -16.28 22.93 10.66
C GLU A 15 -15.31 22.99 9.48
N GLY A 16 -14.02 22.82 9.80
CA GLY A 16 -12.97 22.74 8.82
C GLY A 16 -13.31 21.69 7.77
N ASP A 17 -12.92 21.99 6.53
CA ASP A 17 -12.84 21.05 5.42
C ASP A 17 -12.00 19.84 5.83
N THR A 18 -12.61 18.89 6.54
CA THR A 18 -12.19 17.51 6.47
C THR A 18 -12.37 17.11 5.02
N LEU A 19 -11.26 16.83 4.34
CA LEU A 19 -11.20 16.21 3.01
C LEU A 19 -11.95 14.87 3.05
N ALA A 20 -13.27 14.94 3.04
CA ALA A 20 -14.12 13.81 2.78
C ALA A 20 -13.89 13.45 1.31
N ILE A 21 -13.12 12.39 1.09
CA ILE A 21 -12.95 11.79 -0.23
C ILE A 21 -14.35 11.35 -0.70
N LYS A 22 -15.04 12.23 -1.44
CA LYS A 22 -16.28 11.91 -2.14
C LYS A 22 -15.91 10.93 -3.26
N SER A 23 -16.05 9.64 -2.97
CA SER A 23 -16.16 8.64 -4.04
C SER A 23 -17.45 8.93 -4.81
N ALA A 24 -17.34 9.17 -6.11
CA ALA A 24 -18.49 9.43 -6.98
C ALA A 24 -19.54 8.31 -6.86
N PRO A 25 -20.85 8.63 -6.82
CA PRO A 25 -21.89 7.62 -6.82
C PRO A 25 -21.84 6.83 -8.14
N VAL A 26 -21.88 5.50 -8.04
CA VAL A 26 -21.92 4.59 -9.19
C VAL A 26 -23.21 4.85 -9.96
N ALA A 27 -23.10 5.28 -11.22
CA ALA A 27 -24.23 5.47 -12.10
C ALA A 27 -24.90 4.11 -12.39
N ALA A 28 -26.19 3.99 -12.08
CA ALA A 28 -26.95 2.76 -12.32
C ALA A 28 -26.96 2.42 -13.82
N GLY A 29 -26.39 1.27 -14.17
CA GLY A 29 -26.35 0.75 -15.56
C GLY A 29 -24.95 0.67 -16.20
N ALA A 30 -23.87 0.95 -15.45
CA ALA A 30 -22.52 0.73 -15.95
C ALA A 30 -22.20 -0.77 -16.06
N SER A 31 -21.52 -1.16 -17.14
CA SER A 31 -21.01 -2.52 -17.31
C SER A 31 -20.15 -2.92 -16.11
N PHE A 32 -20.22 -4.18 -15.66
CA PHE A 32 -19.39 -4.76 -14.58
C PHE A 32 -17.92 -4.32 -14.65
N TRP A 33 -17.35 -4.30 -15.87
CA TRP A 33 -15.96 -3.91 -16.12
C TRP A 33 -15.66 -2.43 -15.84
N LYS A 34 -16.66 -1.54 -15.90
CA LYS A 34 -16.53 -0.12 -15.56
C LYS A 34 -16.65 0.14 -14.05
N GLU A 35 -17.42 -0.69 -13.34
CA GLU A 35 -17.63 -0.56 -11.89
C GLU A 35 -16.49 -1.23 -11.09
N LEU A 36 -15.91 -2.32 -11.61
CA LEU A 36 -14.90 -3.11 -10.92
C LEU A 36 -13.69 -2.30 -10.41
N PRO A 37 -13.07 -1.39 -11.19
CA PRO A 37 -11.97 -0.57 -10.67
C PRO A 37 -12.38 0.31 -9.50
N GLN A 38 -13.62 0.82 -9.48
CA GLN A 38 -14.12 1.67 -8.40
C GLN A 38 -14.29 0.86 -7.10
N HIS A 39 -14.78 -0.38 -7.20
CA HIS A 39 -14.89 -1.29 -6.07
C HIS A 39 -13.52 -1.62 -5.47
N ILE A 40 -12.54 -1.97 -6.32
CA ILE A 40 -11.17 -2.27 -5.89
C ILE A 40 -10.54 -1.04 -5.21
N MET A 41 -10.69 0.14 -5.81
CA MET A 41 -10.16 1.39 -5.24
C MET A 41 -10.80 1.77 -3.90
N SER A 42 -12.09 1.43 -3.70
CA SER A 42 -12.77 1.57 -2.42
C SER A 42 -12.10 0.72 -1.34
N GLY A 43 -11.78 -0.53 -1.68
CA GLY A 43 -11.00 -1.45 -0.84
C GLY A 43 -9.64 -0.88 -0.47
N ILE A 44 -8.84 -0.52 -1.48
CA ILE A 44 -7.46 -0.06 -1.28
C ILE A 44 -7.42 1.16 -0.37
N SER A 45 -8.19 2.20 -0.71
CA SER A 45 -8.12 3.49 -0.02
C SER A 45 -8.55 3.41 1.45
N ARG A 46 -9.47 2.50 1.79
CA ARG A 46 -10.00 2.35 3.15
C ARG A 46 -9.20 1.37 4.02
N MET A 47 -8.36 0.52 3.41
CA MET A 47 -7.39 -0.30 4.13
C MET A 47 -6.15 0.51 4.56
N VAL A 48 -5.72 1.51 3.76
CA VAL A 48 -4.48 2.26 3.98
C VAL A 48 -4.32 2.79 5.41
N PRO A 49 -5.32 3.42 6.06
CA PRO A 49 -5.17 3.89 7.44
C PRO A 49 -4.80 2.77 8.42
N THR A 50 -5.38 1.58 8.26
CA THR A 50 -5.07 0.40 9.11
C THR A 50 -3.62 -0.04 8.91
N LEU A 51 -3.16 -0.02 7.66
CA LEU A 51 -1.79 -0.35 7.31
C LEU A 51 -0.79 0.63 7.92
N ILE A 52 -1.07 1.94 7.88
CA ILE A 52 -0.22 2.97 8.47
C ILE A 52 -0.13 2.78 9.99
N MET A 53 -1.25 2.51 10.67
CA MET A 53 -1.25 2.26 12.12
C MET A 53 -0.36 1.07 12.49
N GLY A 54 -0.49 -0.07 11.80
CA GLY A 54 0.35 -1.24 12.03
C GLY A 54 1.81 -1.00 11.67
N GLY A 55 2.06 -0.36 10.53
CA GLY A 55 3.40 -0.01 10.05
C GLY A 55 4.16 0.86 11.04
N VAL A 56 3.62 2.01 11.46
CA VAL A 56 4.32 2.91 12.39
C VAL A 56 4.66 2.23 13.72
N ILE A 57 3.75 1.40 14.25
CA ILE A 57 4.00 0.66 15.49
C ILE A 57 5.10 -0.40 15.30
N LEU A 58 5.09 -1.13 14.17
CA LEU A 58 6.18 -2.03 13.79
C LEU A 58 7.51 -1.27 13.64
N ALA A 59 7.51 -0.07 13.04
CA ALA A 59 8.74 0.71 12.90
C ALA A 59 9.35 1.07 14.27
N ILE A 60 8.52 1.44 15.25
CA ILE A 60 8.97 1.72 16.63
C ILE A 60 9.67 0.50 17.23
N SER A 61 9.10 -0.69 17.06
CA SER A 61 9.73 -1.95 17.52
C SER A 61 11.15 -2.09 17.00
N GLN A 62 11.30 -1.92 15.68
CA GLN A 62 12.54 -2.20 15.00
C GLN A 62 13.59 -1.11 15.25
N LEU A 63 13.18 0.15 15.42
CA LEU A 63 14.07 1.23 15.87
C LEU A 63 14.62 0.97 17.27
N ILE A 64 13.78 0.47 18.19
CA ILE A 64 14.25 0.10 19.54
C ILE A 64 15.28 -1.03 19.44
N ALA A 65 14.95 -2.10 18.73
CA ALA A 65 15.80 -3.28 18.67
C ALA A 65 17.14 -3.02 17.95
N TYR A 66 17.09 -2.51 16.73
CA TYR A 66 18.26 -2.50 15.84
C TYR A 66 19.02 -1.18 15.85
N VAL A 67 18.38 -0.07 16.24
CA VAL A 67 19.04 1.25 16.31
C VAL A 67 19.43 1.60 17.73
N TRP A 68 18.50 1.52 18.68
CA TRP A 68 18.80 1.91 20.06
C TRP A 68 19.62 0.83 20.78
N LEU A 69 19.16 -0.43 20.72
CA LEU A 69 19.81 -1.54 21.40
C LEU A 69 20.91 -2.21 20.57
N GLU A 70 21.15 -1.71 19.35
CA GLU A 70 22.20 -2.18 18.42
C GLU A 70 22.21 -3.71 18.23
N ILE A 71 21.03 -4.31 18.24
CA ILE A 71 20.89 -5.74 17.97
C ILE A 71 21.28 -5.98 16.50
N PRO A 72 22.03 -7.04 16.20
CA PRO A 72 22.28 -7.44 14.81
C PRO A 72 20.95 -7.66 14.06
N PRO A 73 20.75 -7.06 12.85
CA PRO A 73 19.48 -7.15 12.11
C PRO A 73 19.05 -8.57 11.71
N ASP A 74 19.96 -9.54 11.76
CA ASP A 74 19.71 -10.96 11.54
C ASP A 74 19.19 -11.69 12.79
N THR A 75 19.22 -11.04 13.96
CA THR A 75 18.74 -11.59 15.23
C THR A 75 17.34 -11.03 15.55
N GLY A 76 16.33 -11.91 15.61
CA GLY A 76 14.99 -11.51 16.00
C GLY A 76 14.91 -11.00 17.45
N ILE A 77 13.94 -10.13 17.73
CA ILE A 77 13.74 -9.56 19.08
C ILE A 77 13.54 -10.65 20.14
N LEU A 78 12.79 -11.71 19.80
CA LEU A 78 12.57 -12.85 20.69
C LEU A 78 13.88 -13.60 21.01
N ASP A 79 14.74 -13.79 20.01
CA ASP A 79 16.04 -14.44 20.20
C ASP A 79 16.98 -13.57 21.02
N ALA A 80 16.96 -12.25 20.80
CA ALA A 80 17.68 -11.28 21.61
C ALA A 80 17.21 -11.31 23.08
N LEU A 81 15.91 -11.44 23.34
CA LEU A 81 15.37 -11.63 24.69
C LEU A 81 15.87 -12.96 25.31
N ASN A 82 15.82 -14.05 24.55
CA ASN A 82 16.26 -15.37 25.00
C ASN A 82 17.77 -15.46 25.26
N SER A 83 18.57 -14.57 24.65
CA SER A 83 20.03 -14.53 24.87
C SER A 83 20.44 -14.20 26.31
N GLY A 84 19.54 -13.62 27.11
CA GLY A 84 19.83 -13.19 28.48
C GLY A 84 20.80 -12.01 28.59
N LYS A 85 21.22 -11.41 27.48
CA LYS A 85 22.22 -10.31 27.44
C LYS A 85 21.66 -8.96 27.91
N PHE A 86 20.35 -8.78 27.88
CA PHE A 86 19.70 -7.51 28.22
C PHE A 86 19.16 -7.54 29.65
N THR A 87 19.51 -6.54 30.46
CA THR A 87 19.06 -6.39 31.86
C THR A 87 18.51 -4.98 32.12
N GLY A 88 17.82 -4.81 33.25
CA GLY A 88 17.32 -3.50 33.70
C GLY A 88 16.42 -2.80 32.67
N PHE A 89 16.72 -1.52 32.40
CA PHE A 89 15.96 -0.70 31.45
C PHE A 89 16.02 -1.23 30.02
N ASN A 90 17.16 -1.74 29.57
CA ASN A 90 17.31 -2.28 28.21
C ASN A 90 16.44 -3.52 28.00
N LEU A 91 16.28 -4.37 29.02
CA LEU A 91 15.34 -5.48 28.98
C LEU A 91 13.89 -5.00 28.87
N SER A 92 13.51 -3.97 29.62
CA SER A 92 12.18 -3.37 29.55
C SER A 92 11.90 -2.76 28.17
N LEU A 93 12.87 -2.06 27.59
CA LEU A 93 12.78 -1.53 26.23
C LEU A 93 12.64 -2.65 25.20
N LEU A 94 13.44 -3.71 25.30
CA LEU A 94 13.37 -4.83 24.34
C LEU A 94 12.03 -5.56 24.42
N LYS A 95 11.48 -5.75 25.64
CA LYS A 95 10.13 -6.29 25.85
C LYS A 95 9.04 -5.37 25.24
N PHE A 96 9.21 -4.06 25.38
CA PHE A 96 8.30 -3.10 24.74
C PHE A 96 8.44 -3.14 23.20
N GLY A 97 9.66 -3.31 22.67
CA GLY A 97 9.91 -3.56 21.25
C GLY A 97 9.20 -4.81 20.75
N TYR A 98 9.23 -5.91 21.51
CA TYR A 98 8.48 -7.13 21.17
C TYR A 98 6.95 -6.90 21.20
N LEU A 99 6.44 -6.17 22.20
CA LEU A 99 5.02 -5.82 22.29
C LEU A 99 4.56 -5.05 21.05
N THR A 100 5.33 -4.04 20.64
CA THR A 100 5.01 -3.25 19.44
C THR A 100 5.20 -4.05 18.17
N GLU A 101 6.16 -4.98 18.11
CA GLU A 101 6.30 -5.93 16.99
C GLU A 101 5.03 -6.78 16.82
N SER A 102 4.61 -7.43 17.91
CA SER A 102 3.47 -8.34 17.90
C SER A 102 2.16 -7.60 17.61
N PHE A 103 1.92 -6.45 18.27
CA PHE A 103 0.71 -5.68 18.07
C PHE A 103 0.67 -5.01 16.70
N GLY A 104 1.80 -4.43 16.25
CA GLY A 104 1.91 -3.84 14.93
C GLY A 104 1.71 -4.87 13.82
N GLY A 105 2.28 -6.07 13.96
CA GLY A 105 2.08 -7.20 13.04
C GLY A 105 0.62 -7.65 12.98
N LEU A 106 -0.07 -7.69 14.12
CA LEU A 106 -1.50 -7.97 14.17
C LEU A 106 -2.33 -6.93 13.39
N LEU A 107 -2.09 -5.63 13.64
CA LEU A 107 -2.77 -4.55 12.91
C LEU A 107 -2.49 -4.64 11.40
N PHE A 108 -1.24 -4.94 11.05
CA PHE A 108 -0.83 -5.11 9.66
C PHE A 108 -1.55 -6.29 8.98
N SER A 109 -1.76 -7.39 9.71
CA SER A 109 -2.48 -8.58 9.22
C SER A 109 -3.94 -8.30 8.80
N PHE A 110 -4.54 -7.22 9.29
CA PHE A 110 -5.89 -6.80 8.90
C PHE A 110 -5.94 -6.05 7.56
N ALA A 111 -4.81 -5.74 6.92
CA ALA A 111 -4.80 -5.03 5.65
C ALA A 111 -5.67 -5.73 4.57
N ILE A 112 -5.39 -7.01 4.29
CA ILE A 112 -6.12 -7.81 3.29
C ILE A 112 -7.60 -8.04 3.69
N PRO A 113 -7.92 -8.41 4.95
CA PRO A 113 -9.30 -8.45 5.44
C PRO A 113 -10.07 -7.15 5.25
N MET A 114 -9.47 -6.01 5.59
CA MET A 114 -10.11 -4.70 5.46
C MET A 114 -10.33 -4.32 4.00
N PHE A 115 -9.35 -4.61 3.14
CA PHE A 115 -9.52 -4.48 1.70
C PHE A 115 -10.74 -5.27 1.22
N ALA A 116 -10.81 -6.57 1.52
CA ALA A 116 -11.89 -7.44 1.08
C ALA A 116 -13.25 -7.00 1.61
N ALA A 117 -13.31 -6.58 2.88
CA ALA A 117 -14.51 -6.05 3.50
C ALA A 117 -15.05 -4.81 2.77
N PHE A 118 -14.16 -3.86 2.43
CA PHE A 118 -14.57 -2.62 1.76
C PHE A 118 -14.88 -2.81 0.28
N VAL A 119 -14.22 -3.74 -0.42
CA VAL A 119 -14.62 -4.15 -1.77
C VAL A 119 -16.03 -4.75 -1.72
N ALA A 120 -16.27 -5.75 -0.87
CA ALA A 120 -17.59 -6.37 -0.74
C ALA A 120 -18.67 -5.36 -0.35
N ASN A 121 -18.37 -4.47 0.61
CA ASN A 121 -19.27 -3.40 1.04
C ASN A 121 -19.59 -2.41 -0.09
N SER A 122 -18.63 -2.11 -0.97
CA SER A 122 -18.89 -1.22 -2.11
C SER A 122 -19.84 -1.84 -3.15
N ILE A 123 -19.97 -3.17 -3.19
CA ILE A 123 -20.85 -3.91 -4.10
C ILE A 123 -22.22 -4.17 -3.45
N GLY A 124 -22.23 -4.81 -2.29
CA GLY A 124 -23.44 -5.30 -1.60
C GLY A 124 -23.89 -4.46 -0.40
N GLY A 125 -23.25 -3.30 -0.17
CA GLY A 125 -23.55 -2.42 0.96
C GLY A 125 -23.07 -2.99 2.31
N LYS A 126 -23.55 -2.37 3.40
CA LYS A 126 -23.12 -2.70 4.78
C LYS A 126 -23.30 -4.17 5.16
N LEU A 127 -24.29 -4.85 4.56
CA LEU A 127 -24.54 -6.27 4.81
C LEU A 127 -23.45 -7.19 4.24
N ALA A 128 -22.73 -6.75 3.21
CA ALA A 128 -21.67 -7.53 2.58
C ALA A 128 -20.31 -7.37 3.29
N PHE A 129 -20.16 -6.33 4.12
CA PHE A 129 -18.92 -6.05 4.84
C PHE A 129 -18.41 -7.26 5.65
N PRO A 130 -19.23 -7.92 6.49
CA PRO A 130 -18.74 -9.04 7.30
C PRO A 130 -18.28 -10.23 6.44
N ALA A 131 -19.01 -10.55 5.38
CA ALA A 131 -18.66 -11.65 4.48
C ALA A 131 -17.33 -11.38 3.75
N GLY A 132 -17.13 -10.14 3.27
CA GLY A 132 -15.85 -9.73 2.69
C GLY A 132 -14.71 -9.78 3.69
N PHE A 133 -14.92 -9.30 4.92
CA PHE A 133 -13.92 -9.33 5.98
C PHE A 133 -13.49 -10.76 6.34
N ILE A 134 -14.46 -11.66 6.57
CA ILE A 134 -14.21 -13.08 6.85
C ILE A 134 -13.51 -13.74 5.66
N GLY A 135 -13.95 -13.47 4.43
CA GLY A 135 -13.31 -14.00 3.24
C GLY A 135 -11.85 -13.57 3.11
N GLY A 136 -11.56 -12.29 3.37
CA GLY A 136 -10.18 -11.78 3.39
C GLY A 136 -9.32 -12.36 4.52
N LEU A 137 -9.90 -12.63 5.70
CA LEU A 137 -9.22 -13.35 6.77
C LEU A 137 -8.90 -14.79 6.37
N VAL A 138 -9.85 -15.51 5.79
CA VAL A 138 -9.61 -16.88 5.31
C VAL A 138 -8.61 -16.89 4.15
N ALA A 139 -8.52 -15.82 3.37
CA ALA A 139 -7.56 -15.73 2.28
C ALA A 139 -6.10 -15.69 2.80
N THR A 140 -5.85 -15.03 3.93
CA THR A 140 -4.52 -14.95 4.57
C THR A 140 -4.29 -16.06 5.60
N GLN A 141 -5.36 -16.51 6.26
CA GLN A 141 -5.35 -17.55 7.29
C GLN A 141 -6.39 -18.62 6.92
N PRO A 142 -6.07 -19.50 5.96
CA PRO A 142 -7.04 -20.44 5.43
C PRO A 142 -7.48 -21.47 6.46
N THR A 143 -8.75 -21.86 6.36
CA THR A 143 -9.34 -22.93 7.16
C THR A 143 -8.54 -24.23 6.97
N LEU A 144 -8.33 -24.96 8.07
CA LEU A 144 -7.63 -26.23 8.04
C LEU A 144 -8.34 -27.23 7.14
N VAL A 145 -7.54 -27.98 6.38
CA VAL A 145 -7.99 -29.09 5.54
C VAL A 145 -7.64 -30.39 6.24
N LEU A 146 -8.58 -31.32 6.26
CA LEU A 146 -8.36 -32.66 6.80
C LEU A 146 -7.73 -33.54 5.73
N ASN A 147 -6.52 -34.05 6.01
CA ASN A 147 -5.81 -34.99 5.17
C ASN A 147 -5.58 -36.28 5.95
N PHE A 148 -5.80 -37.42 5.30
CA PHE A 148 -5.52 -38.72 5.90
C PHE A 148 -4.06 -39.09 5.68
N ASP A 149 -3.30 -39.23 6.77
CA ASP A 149 -1.94 -39.75 6.75
C ASP A 149 -2.02 -41.28 6.70
N ALA A 150 -1.76 -41.85 5.53
CA ALA A 150 -1.83 -43.29 5.30
C ALA A 150 -0.73 -44.07 6.04
N GLU A 151 0.40 -43.44 6.36
CA GLU A 151 1.50 -44.08 7.09
C GLU A 151 1.17 -44.20 8.58
N LYS A 152 0.51 -43.18 9.14
CA LYS A 152 0.13 -43.15 10.56
C LYS A 152 -1.30 -43.60 10.82
N LEU A 153 -2.10 -43.84 9.78
CA LEU A 153 -3.53 -44.14 9.84
C LEU A 153 -4.32 -43.10 10.66
N THR A 154 -3.93 -41.82 10.58
CA THR A 154 -4.52 -40.72 11.35
C THR A 154 -4.94 -39.55 10.46
N TRP A 155 -6.01 -38.85 10.86
CA TRP A 155 -6.39 -37.58 10.24
C TRP A 155 -5.56 -36.43 10.79
N LEU A 156 -4.96 -35.66 9.89
CA LEU A 156 -4.18 -34.47 10.21
C LEU A 156 -4.88 -33.23 9.66
N ALA A 157 -4.97 -32.20 10.49
CA ALA A 157 -5.46 -30.90 10.07
C ALA A 157 -4.26 -30.05 9.62
N THR A 158 -4.17 -29.80 8.31
CA THR A 158 -3.05 -29.04 7.72
C THR A 158 -3.52 -27.69 7.20
N LYS A 159 -2.67 -26.66 7.32
CA LYS A 159 -2.91 -25.37 6.69
C LYS A 159 -2.58 -25.46 5.20
N PRO A 160 -3.54 -25.22 4.29
CA PRO A 160 -3.22 -25.13 2.87
C PRO A 160 -2.42 -23.84 2.59
N VAL A 161 -1.84 -23.76 1.39
CA VAL A 161 -1.18 -22.54 0.92
C VAL A 161 -2.21 -21.41 0.87
N PRO A 162 -1.98 -20.28 1.57
CA PRO A 162 -2.89 -19.14 1.53
C PRO A 162 -3.04 -18.57 0.12
N SER A 163 -4.29 -18.28 -0.27
CA SER A 163 -4.60 -17.56 -1.53
C SER A 163 -4.33 -16.06 -1.47
N THR A 164 -4.11 -15.54 -0.26
CA THR A 164 -3.71 -14.17 0.09
C THR A 164 -4.46 -13.12 -0.72
N PHE A 165 -3.74 -12.33 -1.52
CA PHE A 165 -4.31 -11.22 -2.23
C PHE A 165 -5.34 -11.66 -3.28
N ILE A 166 -4.99 -12.62 -4.14
CA ILE A 166 -5.86 -13.08 -5.22
C ILE A 166 -7.15 -13.66 -4.66
N GLY A 167 -7.04 -14.49 -3.62
CA GLY A 167 -8.20 -15.06 -2.96
C GLY A 167 -9.10 -13.99 -2.35
N ALA A 168 -8.51 -13.01 -1.66
CA ALA A 168 -9.25 -11.90 -1.06
C ALA A 168 -10.00 -11.06 -2.07
N LEU A 169 -9.41 -10.78 -3.24
CA LEU A 169 -10.09 -10.06 -4.33
C LEU A 169 -11.29 -10.85 -4.88
N ILE A 170 -11.08 -12.13 -5.19
CA ILE A 170 -12.12 -13.00 -5.75
C ILE A 170 -13.27 -13.14 -4.76
N ILE A 171 -12.98 -13.46 -3.50
CA ILE A 171 -14.03 -13.68 -2.50
C ILE A 171 -14.77 -12.39 -2.16
N ALA A 172 -14.09 -11.25 -2.11
CA ALA A 172 -14.75 -9.97 -1.83
C ALA A 172 -15.79 -9.60 -2.90
N ILE A 173 -15.44 -9.81 -4.18
CA ILE A 173 -16.35 -9.58 -5.29
C ILE A 173 -17.51 -10.59 -5.24
N ALA A 174 -17.19 -11.88 -5.11
CA ALA A 174 -18.18 -12.95 -5.10
C ALA A 174 -19.18 -12.80 -3.93
N ALA A 175 -18.67 -12.59 -2.70
CA ALA A 175 -19.49 -12.36 -1.52
C ALA A 175 -20.29 -11.04 -1.62
N GLY A 176 -19.70 -9.99 -2.18
CA GLY A 176 -20.37 -8.71 -2.44
C GLY A 176 -21.60 -8.86 -3.33
N TYR A 177 -21.46 -9.51 -4.48
CA TYR A 177 -22.57 -9.76 -5.40
C TYR A 177 -23.57 -10.78 -4.85
N LEU A 178 -23.11 -11.82 -4.14
CA LEU A 178 -24.01 -12.77 -3.48
C LEU A 178 -24.90 -12.07 -2.47
N VAL A 179 -24.33 -11.26 -1.57
CA VAL A 179 -25.11 -10.54 -0.56
C VAL A 179 -26.06 -9.54 -1.21
N LYS A 180 -25.63 -8.83 -2.26
CA LYS A 180 -26.49 -7.95 -3.07
C LYS A 180 -27.69 -8.73 -3.63
N TRP A 181 -27.45 -9.93 -4.15
CA TRP A 181 -28.48 -10.81 -4.70
C TRP A 181 -29.41 -11.38 -3.61
N LEU A 182 -28.88 -11.90 -2.52
CA LEU A 182 -29.67 -12.40 -1.38
C LEU A 182 -30.57 -11.30 -0.84
N ASN A 183 -30.04 -10.09 -0.70
CA ASN A 183 -30.80 -8.96 -0.17
C ASN A 183 -31.93 -8.51 -1.13
N SER A 184 -31.76 -8.62 -2.45
CA SER A 184 -32.81 -8.26 -3.41
C SER A 184 -33.84 -9.37 -3.63
N ARG A 185 -33.47 -10.64 -3.45
CA ARG A 185 -34.36 -11.78 -3.71
C ARG A 185 -35.15 -12.24 -2.49
N ILE A 186 -34.57 -12.15 -1.29
CA ILE A 186 -35.25 -12.56 -0.06
C ILE A 186 -36.16 -11.41 0.39
N ASN A 187 -37.45 -11.50 0.06
CA ASN A 187 -38.45 -10.53 0.51
C ASN A 187 -39.17 -11.10 1.73
N VAL A 188 -39.17 -10.34 2.82
CA VAL A 188 -39.82 -10.72 4.08
C VAL A 188 -40.73 -9.58 4.55
N PRO A 189 -41.79 -9.85 5.33
CA PRO A 189 -42.61 -8.81 5.95
C PRO A 189 -41.78 -7.86 6.82
N GLN A 190 -42.31 -6.65 7.06
CA GLN A 190 -41.63 -5.57 7.80
C GLN A 190 -41.06 -6.04 9.17
N TYR A 191 -41.80 -6.88 9.89
CA TYR A 191 -41.39 -7.38 11.21
C TYR A 191 -40.20 -8.36 11.17
N LEU A 192 -39.86 -8.92 10.01
CA LEU A 192 -38.72 -9.84 9.82
C LEU A 192 -37.50 -9.17 9.18
N LEU A 193 -37.54 -7.87 8.88
CA LEU A 193 -36.39 -7.19 8.26
C LEU A 193 -35.13 -7.24 9.13
N ALA A 194 -35.29 -7.16 10.45
CA ALA A 194 -34.20 -7.35 11.40
C ALA A 194 -33.60 -8.76 11.24
N PHE A 195 -34.42 -9.81 11.35
CA PHE A 195 -33.98 -11.20 11.15
C PHE A 195 -33.26 -11.42 9.82
N LYS A 196 -33.79 -10.89 8.72
CA LYS A 196 -33.19 -10.98 7.39
C LYS A 196 -31.76 -10.41 7.37
N SER A 197 -31.59 -9.19 7.91
CA SER A 197 -30.36 -8.42 7.80
C SER A 197 -29.30 -8.77 8.85
N THR A 198 -29.71 -9.20 10.05
CA THR A 198 -28.78 -9.49 11.16
C THR A 198 -28.45 -10.98 11.29
N PHE A 199 -29.31 -11.87 10.80
CA PHE A 199 -29.14 -13.31 10.95
C PHE A 199 -29.07 -14.03 9.60
N LEU A 200 -30.14 -13.98 8.80
CA LEU A 200 -30.28 -14.82 7.62
C LEU A 200 -29.21 -14.56 6.55
N ILE A 201 -29.08 -13.29 6.12
CA ILE A 201 -28.07 -12.91 5.11
C ILE A 201 -26.64 -13.14 5.63
N PRO A 202 -26.27 -12.71 6.85
CA PRO A 202 -24.96 -13.00 7.42
C PRO A 202 -24.61 -14.49 7.44
N ILE A 203 -25.51 -15.37 7.89
CA ILE A 203 -25.25 -16.82 7.94
C ILE A 203 -25.08 -17.41 6.53
N LEU A 204 -25.98 -17.08 5.60
CA LEU A 204 -25.88 -17.57 4.21
C LEU A 204 -24.59 -17.10 3.54
N SER A 205 -24.19 -15.85 3.78
CA SER A 205 -22.94 -15.31 3.24
C SER A 205 -21.70 -15.94 3.88
N ALA A 206 -21.71 -16.22 5.20
CA ALA A 206 -20.62 -16.91 5.89
C ALA A 206 -20.47 -18.36 5.40
N LEU A 207 -21.57 -19.09 5.22
CA LEU A 207 -21.57 -20.44 4.65
C LEU A 207 -21.03 -20.44 3.23
N PHE A 208 -21.45 -19.47 2.41
CA PHE A 208 -20.89 -19.31 1.07
C PHE A 208 -19.39 -19.04 1.12
N VAL A 209 -18.92 -18.10 1.96
CA VAL A 209 -17.50 -17.79 2.08
C VAL A 209 -16.71 -19.01 2.49
N MET A 210 -17.17 -19.76 3.50
CA MET A 210 -16.53 -21.00 3.93
C MET A 210 -16.39 -22.00 2.77
N LEU A 211 -17.49 -22.30 2.07
CA LEU A 211 -17.49 -23.29 0.99
C LEU A 211 -16.69 -22.83 -0.22
N ALA A 212 -16.86 -21.57 -0.65
CA ALA A 212 -16.15 -21.01 -1.79
C ALA A 212 -14.64 -20.92 -1.53
N MET A 213 -14.24 -20.49 -0.32
CA MET A 213 -12.82 -20.46 0.06
C MET A 213 -12.23 -21.85 0.17
N TYR A 214 -12.93 -22.79 0.79
CA TYR A 214 -12.41 -24.14 1.02
C TYR A 214 -12.27 -24.93 -0.29
N TYR A 215 -13.31 -24.98 -1.12
CA TYR A 215 -13.33 -25.86 -2.30
C TYR A 215 -12.73 -25.25 -3.55
N ILE A 216 -12.72 -23.92 -3.68
CA ILE A 216 -12.41 -23.26 -4.96
C ILE A 216 -11.28 -22.24 -4.80
N ILE A 217 -11.49 -21.21 -4.00
CA ILE A 217 -10.65 -20.01 -4.05
C ILE A 217 -9.29 -20.25 -3.37
N THR A 218 -9.25 -20.92 -2.22
CA THR A 218 -7.97 -21.21 -1.54
C THR A 218 -7.10 -22.16 -2.37
N PRO A 219 -7.62 -23.31 -2.87
CA PRO A 219 -6.82 -24.19 -3.72
C PRO A 219 -6.30 -23.52 -4.99
N ILE A 220 -7.16 -22.81 -5.73
CA ILE A 220 -6.77 -22.12 -6.98
C ILE A 220 -5.81 -20.98 -6.71
N GLY A 221 -6.10 -20.14 -5.72
CA GLY A 221 -5.25 -19.01 -5.35
C GLY A 221 -3.90 -19.46 -4.81
N GLY A 222 -3.87 -20.50 -3.98
CA GLY A 222 -2.63 -21.11 -3.49
C GLY A 222 -1.78 -21.69 -4.62
N TRP A 223 -2.39 -22.36 -5.59
CA TRP A 223 -1.69 -22.84 -6.79
C TRP A 223 -1.13 -21.69 -7.62
N LEU A 224 -1.90 -20.62 -7.84
CA LEU A 224 -1.44 -19.46 -8.59
C LEU A 224 -0.29 -18.73 -7.87
N ASN A 225 -0.39 -18.56 -6.56
CA ASN A 225 0.69 -17.99 -5.74
C ASN A 225 1.97 -18.84 -5.82
N ALA A 226 1.84 -20.15 -5.70
CA ALA A 226 2.97 -21.07 -5.84
C ALA A 226 3.58 -21.04 -7.25
N GLY A 227 2.74 -20.94 -8.29
CA GLY A 227 3.15 -20.83 -9.68
C GLY A 227 3.91 -19.52 -9.95
N MET A 228 3.38 -18.38 -9.50
CA MET A 228 4.05 -17.09 -9.59
C MET A 228 5.41 -17.12 -8.89
N ARG A 229 5.47 -17.68 -7.68
CA ARG A 229 6.72 -17.86 -6.94
C ARG A 229 7.71 -18.72 -7.72
N THR A 230 7.26 -19.82 -8.31
CA THR A 230 8.12 -20.72 -9.10
C THR A 230 8.68 -20.03 -10.33
N VAL A 231 7.84 -19.31 -11.09
CA VAL A 231 8.28 -18.57 -12.29
C VAL A 231 9.25 -17.45 -11.93
N LEU A 232 8.98 -16.70 -10.86
CA LEU A 232 9.86 -15.61 -10.42
C LEU A 232 11.22 -16.13 -9.93
N LEU A 233 11.23 -17.22 -9.17
CA LEU A 233 12.47 -17.86 -8.73
C LEU A 233 13.24 -18.48 -9.91
N ALA A 234 12.55 -19.09 -10.87
CA ALA A 234 13.17 -19.64 -12.08
C ALA A 234 13.74 -18.55 -13.00
N ALA A 235 13.09 -17.40 -13.10
CA ALA A 235 13.59 -16.23 -13.81
C ALA A 235 14.79 -15.56 -13.11
N GLY A 236 15.03 -15.90 -11.83
CA GLY A 236 16.12 -15.41 -11.02
C GLY A 236 16.24 -13.88 -11.07
N GLN A 237 17.45 -13.39 -11.31
CA GLN A 237 17.74 -11.95 -11.33
C GLN A 237 17.03 -11.19 -12.47
N ALA A 238 16.76 -11.85 -13.60
CA ALA A 238 16.03 -11.21 -14.70
C ALA A 238 14.57 -10.95 -14.32
N GLY A 239 13.94 -11.90 -13.60
CA GLY A 239 12.58 -11.75 -13.08
C GLY A 239 12.45 -10.62 -12.06
N SER A 240 13.38 -10.54 -11.10
CA SER A 240 13.40 -9.44 -10.12
C SER A 240 13.64 -8.08 -10.77
N MET A 241 14.45 -8.02 -11.83
CA MET A 241 14.68 -6.79 -12.59
C MET A 241 13.41 -6.32 -13.32
N MET A 242 12.70 -7.23 -13.99
CA MET A 242 11.46 -6.91 -14.69
C MET A 242 10.37 -6.44 -13.72
N TYR A 243 10.28 -7.09 -12.56
CA TYR A 243 9.41 -6.65 -11.47
C TYR A 243 9.77 -5.23 -11.01
N ALA A 244 11.06 -4.95 -10.80
CA ALA A 244 11.51 -3.63 -10.37
C ALA A 244 11.13 -2.52 -11.36
N ILE A 245 11.29 -2.77 -12.66
CA ILE A 245 10.89 -1.84 -13.73
C ILE A 245 9.38 -1.59 -13.69
N GLY A 246 8.58 -2.66 -13.73
CA GLY A 246 7.12 -2.55 -13.78
C GLY A 246 6.54 -1.86 -12.54
N MET A 247 7.02 -2.25 -11.36
CA MET A 247 6.60 -1.66 -10.09
C MET A 247 6.99 -0.20 -9.96
N ALA A 248 8.22 0.16 -10.32
CA ALA A 248 8.67 1.55 -10.26
C ALA A 248 7.89 2.45 -11.22
N ALA A 249 7.66 1.97 -12.45
CA ALA A 249 6.87 2.68 -13.45
C ALA A 249 5.43 2.93 -12.96
N ALA A 250 4.77 1.88 -12.48
CA ALA A 250 3.38 1.98 -12.00
C ALA A 250 3.27 2.79 -10.70
N THR A 251 4.31 2.80 -9.85
CA THR A 251 4.34 3.63 -8.64
C THR A 251 4.54 5.10 -8.96
N ALA A 252 5.43 5.44 -9.89
CA ALA A 252 5.79 6.82 -10.15
C ALA A 252 4.72 7.58 -10.95
N ILE A 253 3.98 6.90 -11.83
CA ILE A 253 3.14 7.50 -12.88
C ILE A 253 2.15 8.58 -12.43
N ASP A 254 1.53 8.42 -11.25
CA ASP A 254 0.47 9.31 -10.77
C ASP A 254 0.66 9.78 -9.31
N LEU A 255 1.87 9.60 -8.75
CA LEU A 255 2.33 10.23 -7.50
C LEU A 255 1.34 10.09 -6.32
N GLY A 256 0.80 8.89 -6.11
CA GLY A 256 -0.18 8.60 -5.05
C GLY A 256 -1.62 8.44 -5.56
N GLY A 257 -1.83 8.53 -6.87
CA GLY A 257 -3.10 8.27 -7.53
C GLY A 257 -3.50 6.79 -7.59
N PRO A 258 -4.55 6.45 -8.37
CA PRO A 258 -5.08 5.09 -8.47
C PRO A 258 -4.08 4.03 -8.92
N ILE A 259 -3.19 4.35 -9.87
CA ILE A 259 -2.21 3.39 -10.41
C ILE A 259 -1.13 3.12 -9.37
N ASN A 260 -0.60 4.14 -8.69
CA ASN A 260 0.34 3.95 -7.58
C ASN A 260 -0.28 3.10 -6.47
N LYS A 261 -1.53 3.40 -6.08
CA LYS A 261 -2.25 2.63 -5.06
C LYS A 261 -2.45 1.17 -5.48
N ALA A 262 -2.79 0.91 -6.74
CA ALA A 262 -2.92 -0.44 -7.28
C ALA A 262 -1.58 -1.18 -7.32
N ALA A 263 -0.53 -0.56 -7.84
CA ALA A 263 0.84 -1.11 -7.83
C ALA A 263 1.26 -1.43 -6.40
N GLY A 264 0.97 -0.52 -5.50
CA GLY A 264 1.26 -0.65 -4.11
C GLY A 264 0.61 -1.80 -3.40
N PHE A 265 -0.65 -2.01 -3.73
CA PHE A 265 -1.42 -3.10 -3.22
C PHE A 265 -0.92 -4.45 -3.75
N VAL A 266 -0.53 -4.54 -5.03
CA VAL A 266 0.12 -5.73 -5.61
C VAL A 266 1.47 -6.01 -4.95
N GLY A 267 2.31 -4.98 -4.81
CA GLY A 267 3.62 -5.10 -4.16
C GLY A 267 3.49 -5.58 -2.72
N LEU A 268 2.51 -5.06 -1.98
CA LEU A 268 2.21 -5.50 -0.62
C LEU A 268 1.83 -6.98 -0.56
N GLY A 269 1.00 -7.46 -1.49
CA GLY A 269 0.63 -8.88 -1.56
C GLY A 269 1.86 -9.78 -1.72
N LEU A 270 2.73 -9.45 -2.68
CA LEU A 270 3.98 -10.21 -2.91
C LEU A 270 4.96 -10.13 -1.74
N THR A 271 4.99 -9.00 -1.04
CA THR A 271 5.83 -8.79 0.15
C THR A 271 5.32 -9.64 1.32
N THR A 272 4.00 -9.66 1.53
CA THR A 272 3.34 -10.46 2.58
C THR A 272 3.60 -11.95 2.40
N ASP A 273 3.65 -12.41 1.14
CA ASP A 273 3.91 -13.81 0.80
C ASP A 273 5.41 -14.13 0.74
N HIS A 274 6.28 -13.17 1.07
CA HIS A 274 7.74 -13.26 0.97
C HIS A 274 8.23 -13.71 -0.42
N VAL A 275 7.51 -13.32 -1.47
CA VAL A 275 7.85 -13.66 -2.86
C VAL A 275 8.85 -12.65 -3.42
N LEU A 276 8.57 -11.35 -3.28
CA LEU A 276 9.43 -10.26 -3.72
C LEU A 276 9.37 -9.09 -2.73
N PRO A 277 10.51 -8.43 -2.46
CA PRO A 277 10.56 -7.31 -1.54
C PRO A 277 9.91 -6.06 -2.12
N ILE A 278 9.43 -5.17 -1.25
CA ILE A 278 8.77 -3.90 -1.62
C ILE A 278 9.77 -2.81 -2.06
N THR A 279 11.07 -3.13 -2.08
CA THR A 279 12.18 -2.19 -2.32
C THR A 279 11.99 -1.31 -3.55
N SER A 280 11.63 -1.90 -4.69
CA SER A 280 11.47 -1.18 -5.96
C SER A 280 10.40 -0.10 -5.86
N ARG A 281 9.32 -0.37 -5.13
CA ARG A 281 8.28 0.61 -4.83
C ARG A 281 8.78 1.66 -3.85
N ALA A 282 9.43 1.25 -2.76
CA ALA A 282 9.89 2.19 -1.71
C ALA A 282 10.80 3.27 -2.28
N VAL A 283 11.76 2.91 -3.13
CA VAL A 283 12.63 3.88 -3.81
C VAL A 283 11.87 4.71 -4.85
N ALA A 284 10.95 4.10 -5.60
CA ALA A 284 10.17 4.79 -6.62
C ALA A 284 9.21 5.85 -6.07
N ILE A 285 8.79 5.76 -4.80
CA ILE A 285 7.98 6.78 -4.12
C ILE A 285 8.80 8.06 -3.90
N VAL A 286 10.04 7.93 -3.47
CA VAL A 286 10.85 9.08 -3.03
C VAL A 286 11.67 9.71 -4.16
N ILE A 287 11.98 8.96 -5.22
CA ILE A 287 12.80 9.45 -6.33
C ILE A 287 12.19 10.67 -7.06
N PRO A 288 10.89 10.67 -7.45
CA PRO A 288 10.30 11.81 -8.15
C PRO A 288 10.42 13.15 -7.41
N PRO A 289 9.96 13.28 -6.15
CA PRO A 289 10.08 14.55 -5.42
C PRO A 289 11.54 14.95 -5.14
N ILE A 290 12.44 13.99 -4.87
CA ILE A 290 13.87 14.30 -4.67
C ILE A 290 14.48 14.84 -5.98
N GLY A 291 14.26 14.13 -7.09
CA GLY A 291 14.80 14.50 -8.39
C GLY A 291 14.28 15.85 -8.90
N LEU A 292 12.99 16.13 -8.73
CA LEU A 292 12.40 17.42 -9.10
C LEU A 292 12.91 18.56 -8.21
N GLY A 293 13.07 18.32 -6.91
CA GLY A 293 13.71 19.28 -6.02
C GLY A 293 15.17 19.55 -6.39
N LEU A 294 15.94 18.52 -6.73
CA LEU A 294 17.30 18.67 -7.25
C LEU A 294 17.31 19.48 -8.56
N ALA A 295 16.35 19.25 -9.45
CA ALA A 295 16.24 19.96 -10.72
C ALA A 295 16.17 21.49 -10.53
N THR A 296 15.42 21.97 -9.54
CA THR A 296 15.31 23.41 -9.24
C THR A 296 16.56 24.01 -8.60
N LEU A 297 17.44 23.18 -8.03
CA LEU A 297 18.71 23.64 -7.47
C LEU A 297 19.82 23.74 -8.53
N ILE A 298 19.75 22.91 -9.57
CA ILE A 298 20.84 22.78 -10.56
C ILE A 298 20.54 23.42 -11.92
N ASP A 299 19.29 23.75 -12.23
CA ASP A 299 18.89 24.24 -13.56
C ASP A 299 19.67 25.47 -14.02
N HIS A 300 19.82 26.47 -13.16
CA HIS A 300 20.54 27.69 -13.44
C HIS A 300 22.03 27.43 -13.61
N ARG A 301 22.61 26.53 -12.81
CA ARG A 301 24.02 26.15 -12.93
C ARG A 301 24.30 25.40 -14.23
N LEU A 302 23.37 24.54 -14.67
CA LEU A 302 23.54 23.72 -15.88
C LEU A 302 23.22 24.47 -17.16
N THR A 303 22.31 25.45 -17.13
CA THR A 303 21.77 26.07 -18.34
C THR A 303 21.94 27.59 -18.39
N GLY A 304 22.44 28.21 -17.32
CA GLY A 304 22.49 29.67 -17.16
C GLY A 304 21.12 30.31 -16.95
N LYS A 305 20.04 29.53 -16.89
CA LYS A 305 18.65 30.01 -16.87
C LYS A 305 17.82 29.32 -15.80
N ARG A 306 16.86 30.06 -15.26
CA ARG A 306 15.83 29.55 -14.36
C ARG A 306 14.69 28.98 -15.20
N LEU A 307 14.58 27.66 -15.27
CA LEU A 307 13.65 26.95 -16.19
C LEU A 307 12.28 26.69 -15.57
N PHE A 308 12.15 26.87 -14.26
CA PHE A 308 10.92 26.66 -13.51
C PHE A 308 10.26 27.98 -13.13
N SER A 309 8.95 27.92 -12.91
CA SER A 309 8.21 29.03 -12.33
C SER A 309 8.75 29.41 -10.94
N PRO A 310 8.76 30.71 -10.55
CA PRO A 310 9.33 31.16 -9.28
C PRO A 310 8.79 30.42 -8.04
N GLN A 311 7.54 29.98 -8.08
CA GLN A 311 6.87 29.26 -6.99
C GLN A 311 7.42 27.83 -6.80
N LEU A 312 8.03 27.24 -7.85
CA LEU A 312 8.52 25.86 -7.80
C LEU A 312 9.90 25.72 -7.12
N TYR A 313 10.71 26.77 -7.04
CA TYR A 313 11.99 26.71 -6.31
C TYR A 313 11.82 26.44 -4.82
N PRO A 314 10.98 27.20 -4.06
CA PRO A 314 10.72 26.86 -2.67
C PRO A 314 9.97 25.52 -2.54
N GLN A 315 9.02 25.23 -3.44
CA GLN A 315 8.30 23.95 -3.42
C GLN A 315 9.21 22.75 -3.70
N GLY A 316 10.28 22.90 -4.48
CA GLY A 316 11.27 21.85 -4.72
C GLY A 316 11.99 21.44 -3.43
N LYS A 317 12.29 22.40 -2.55
CA LYS A 317 12.85 22.10 -1.22
C LYS A 317 11.84 21.35 -0.36
N THR A 318 10.58 21.80 -0.37
CA THR A 318 9.49 21.11 0.33
C THR A 318 9.28 19.69 -0.20
N ALA A 319 9.34 19.49 -1.52
CA ALA A 319 9.18 18.18 -2.14
C ALA A 319 10.27 17.21 -1.66
N MET A 320 11.55 17.64 -1.64
CA MET A 320 12.63 16.81 -1.10
C MET A 320 12.38 16.42 0.36
N PHE A 321 11.93 17.36 1.19
CA PHE A 321 11.60 17.06 2.59
C PHE A 321 10.46 16.03 2.70
N LEU A 322 9.38 16.21 1.93
CA LEU A 322 8.26 15.27 1.88
C LEU A 322 8.71 13.88 1.41
N ALA A 323 9.68 13.80 0.52
CA ALA A 323 10.25 12.53 0.08
C ALA A 323 10.91 11.75 1.23
N PHE A 324 11.63 12.42 2.14
CA PHE A 324 12.18 11.77 3.34
C PHE A 324 11.09 11.22 4.27
N MET A 325 9.89 11.80 4.20
CA MET A 325 8.71 11.33 4.93
C MET A 325 7.91 10.26 4.16
N GLY A 326 8.41 9.80 3.01
CA GLY A 326 7.73 8.80 2.17
C GLY A 326 6.54 9.33 1.38
N ILE A 327 6.45 10.65 1.17
CA ILE A 327 5.32 11.32 0.52
C ILE A 327 5.73 11.75 -0.90
N SER A 328 5.16 11.10 -1.91
CA SER A 328 5.43 11.39 -3.33
C SER A 328 4.71 12.63 -3.87
N GLU A 329 3.65 13.05 -3.19
CA GLU A 329 2.70 14.09 -3.61
C GLU A 329 3.35 15.48 -3.71
N GLY A 330 4.49 15.68 -3.05
CA GLY A 330 5.29 16.90 -3.20
C GLY A 330 5.73 17.19 -4.64
N ALA A 331 5.72 16.17 -5.52
CA ALA A 331 6.01 16.30 -6.94
C ALA A 331 4.81 16.75 -7.81
N ILE A 332 3.58 16.73 -7.30
CA ILE A 332 2.37 17.06 -8.08
C ILE A 332 2.42 18.47 -8.68
N PRO A 333 2.85 19.54 -7.98
CA PRO A 333 2.90 20.87 -8.56
C PRO A 333 3.78 20.96 -9.81
N PHE A 334 4.89 20.22 -9.84
CA PHE A 334 5.77 20.13 -11.01
C PHE A 334 5.10 19.39 -12.17
N LEU A 335 4.44 18.27 -11.84
CA LEU A 335 3.69 17.48 -12.82
C LEU A 335 2.60 18.32 -13.50
N LEU A 336 1.85 19.10 -12.72
CA LEU A 336 0.77 19.95 -13.23
C LEU A 336 1.28 21.12 -14.07
N GLU A 337 2.44 21.70 -13.72
CA GLU A 337 3.02 22.83 -14.47
C GLU A 337 3.56 22.40 -15.84
N ASN A 338 4.27 21.26 -15.93
CA ASN A 338 4.77 20.75 -17.20
C ASN A 338 4.78 19.21 -17.25
N PRO A 339 3.66 18.56 -17.59
CA PRO A 339 3.56 17.11 -17.60
C PRO A 339 4.52 16.45 -18.61
N LEU A 340 4.73 17.08 -19.76
CA LEU A 340 5.54 16.55 -20.85
C LEU A 340 7.02 16.42 -20.46
N ALA A 341 7.53 17.35 -19.65
CA ALA A 341 8.91 17.30 -19.19
C ALA A 341 9.10 16.44 -17.93
N THR A 342 8.12 16.45 -17.04
CA THR A 342 8.26 15.88 -15.70
C THR A 342 7.94 14.38 -15.66
N LEU A 343 6.77 13.97 -16.18
CA LEU A 343 6.31 12.57 -16.12
C LEU A 343 7.32 11.58 -16.72
N PRO A 344 7.78 11.75 -17.98
CA PRO A 344 8.74 10.80 -18.54
C PRO A 344 10.07 10.78 -17.79
N ALA A 345 10.52 11.94 -17.29
CA ALA A 345 11.81 12.08 -16.64
C ALA A 345 11.85 11.42 -15.27
N TYR A 346 10.86 11.66 -14.40
CA TYR A 346 10.85 11.02 -13.09
C TYR A 346 10.49 9.54 -13.19
N MET A 347 9.72 9.10 -14.20
CA MET A 347 9.47 7.68 -14.42
C MET A 347 10.77 6.97 -14.80
N ALA A 348 11.54 7.55 -15.73
CA ALA A 348 12.85 7.01 -16.11
C ALA A 348 13.80 6.96 -14.90
N GLY A 349 13.83 8.02 -14.08
CA GLY A 349 14.62 8.04 -12.85
C GLY A 349 14.17 7.00 -11.82
N ALA A 350 12.86 6.85 -11.59
CA ALA A 350 12.32 5.85 -10.66
C ALA A 350 12.66 4.42 -11.11
N ILE A 351 12.53 4.13 -12.40
CA ILE A 351 12.90 2.84 -12.99
C ILE A 351 14.41 2.60 -12.82
N ALA A 352 15.25 3.57 -13.17
CA ALA A 352 16.70 3.45 -13.04
C ALA A 352 17.14 3.23 -11.58
N GLY A 353 16.52 3.94 -10.63
CA GLY A 353 16.74 3.73 -9.20
C GLY A 353 16.32 2.32 -8.76
N ALA A 354 15.11 1.89 -9.08
CA ALA A 354 14.64 0.54 -8.71
C ALA A 354 15.50 -0.58 -9.32
N MET A 355 15.96 -0.42 -10.56
CA MET A 355 16.91 -1.34 -11.18
C MET A 355 18.25 -1.35 -10.44
N THR A 356 18.76 -0.17 -10.06
CA THR A 356 20.01 -0.02 -9.29
C THR A 356 19.90 -0.71 -7.92
N ALA A 357 18.81 -0.49 -7.20
CA ALA A 357 18.54 -1.13 -5.91
C ALA A 357 18.55 -2.66 -6.04
N THR A 358 17.86 -3.17 -7.07
CA THR A 358 17.75 -4.61 -7.35
C THR A 358 19.10 -5.21 -7.76
N ALA A 359 19.84 -4.53 -8.64
CA ALA A 359 21.14 -4.99 -9.13
C ALA A 359 22.19 -5.09 -8.02
N LEU A 360 22.17 -4.14 -7.08
CA LEU A 360 23.13 -4.05 -5.99
C LEU A 360 22.68 -4.82 -4.74
N GLY A 361 21.51 -5.46 -4.75
CA GLY A 361 21.03 -6.31 -3.66
C GLY A 361 20.49 -5.54 -2.45
N ALA A 362 19.90 -4.36 -2.65
CA ALA A 362 19.13 -3.70 -1.60
C ALA A 362 17.79 -4.44 -1.39
N VAL A 363 17.46 -4.75 -0.13
CA VAL A 363 16.24 -5.51 0.20
C VAL A 363 15.50 -4.84 1.35
N GLN A 364 14.21 -4.65 1.15
CA GLN A 364 13.30 -4.04 2.10
C GLN A 364 11.98 -4.82 2.07
N TRP A 365 11.62 -5.41 3.20
CA TRP A 365 10.33 -6.09 3.38
C TRP A 365 9.32 -5.20 4.09
N PHE A 366 9.81 -4.27 4.91
CA PHE A 366 8.96 -3.34 5.63
C PHE A 366 8.31 -2.34 4.65
N PRO A 367 6.97 -2.26 4.54
CA PRO A 367 6.26 -1.58 3.47
C PRO A 367 6.08 -0.08 3.72
N GLU A 368 7.19 0.62 3.91
CA GLU A 368 7.26 2.04 4.22
C GLU A 368 8.46 2.68 3.50
N SER A 369 8.30 3.86 2.89
CA SER A 369 9.36 4.50 2.11
C SER A 369 10.12 5.58 2.88
N ALA A 370 9.56 6.03 4.01
CA ALA A 370 10.12 7.07 4.84
C ALA A 370 11.44 6.69 5.51
N ILE A 371 12.18 7.71 5.97
CA ILE A 371 13.53 7.58 6.53
C ILE A 371 13.61 6.63 7.74
N TRP A 372 12.54 6.50 8.53
CA TRP A 372 12.51 5.58 9.67
C TRP A 372 12.45 4.11 9.28
N ALA A 373 12.14 3.79 8.01
CA ALA A 373 12.24 2.43 7.48
C ALA A 373 13.67 2.06 7.04
N TRP A 374 14.54 3.04 6.80
CA TRP A 374 15.87 2.82 6.25
C TRP A 374 16.79 1.96 7.12
N PRO A 375 16.75 2.03 8.46
CA PRO A 375 17.51 1.11 9.31
C PRO A 375 17.13 -0.37 9.11
N LEU A 376 15.96 -0.64 8.52
CA LEU A 376 15.44 -1.99 8.28
C LEU A 376 15.79 -2.53 6.90
N VAL A 377 16.51 -1.74 6.10
CA VAL A 377 16.92 -2.10 4.76
C VAL A 377 18.21 -2.91 4.81
N THR A 378 18.19 -4.11 4.26
CA THR A 378 19.40 -4.87 3.98
C THR A 378 20.16 -4.20 2.84
N ASN A 379 21.47 -3.98 3.01
CA ASN A 379 22.31 -3.21 2.10
C ASN A 379 21.81 -1.76 1.89
N LEU A 380 21.74 -1.01 2.99
CA LEU A 380 21.35 0.40 2.98
C LEU A 380 22.22 1.26 2.05
N GLY A 381 23.51 0.96 1.88
CA GLY A 381 24.39 1.68 0.95
C GLY A 381 23.89 1.60 -0.50
N ALA A 382 23.54 0.39 -0.97
CA ALA A 382 22.92 0.19 -2.28
C ALA A 382 21.57 0.91 -2.40
N TYR A 383 20.75 0.88 -1.35
CA TYR A 383 19.46 1.57 -1.31
C TYR A 383 19.63 3.09 -1.48
N MET A 384 20.53 3.70 -0.71
CA MET A 384 20.80 5.13 -0.80
C MET A 384 21.38 5.53 -2.16
N LEU A 385 22.34 4.76 -2.68
CA LEU A 385 22.89 4.97 -4.02
C LEU A 385 21.80 4.92 -5.09
N SER A 386 20.86 3.99 -4.97
CA SER A 386 19.75 3.85 -5.92
C SER A 386 18.84 5.09 -5.97
N ILE A 387 18.55 5.69 -4.81
CA ILE A 387 17.78 6.94 -4.70
C ILE A 387 18.56 8.08 -5.36
N VAL A 388 19.87 8.19 -5.09
CA VAL A 388 20.73 9.22 -5.68
C VAL A 388 20.77 9.09 -7.20
N VAL A 389 20.97 7.88 -7.73
CA VAL A 389 21.00 7.62 -9.17
C VAL A 389 19.67 7.99 -9.82
N GLY A 390 18.55 7.53 -9.27
CA GLY A 390 17.23 7.82 -9.81
C GLY A 390 16.88 9.31 -9.75
N ALA A 391 17.21 9.98 -8.64
CA ALA A 391 17.00 11.41 -8.47
C ALA A 391 17.87 12.24 -9.43
N ALA A 392 19.13 11.87 -9.62
CA ALA A 392 20.03 12.54 -10.56
C ALA A 392 19.53 12.41 -12.00
N ILE A 393 19.12 11.21 -12.42
CA ILE A 393 18.53 10.97 -13.74
C ILE A 393 17.26 11.81 -13.92
N THR A 394 16.36 11.81 -12.94
CA THR A 394 15.16 12.65 -12.96
C THR A 394 15.50 14.13 -13.14
N ALA A 395 16.43 14.64 -12.32
CA ALA A 395 16.82 16.06 -12.34
C ALA A 395 17.41 16.47 -13.69
N LEU A 396 18.36 15.68 -14.21
CA LEU A 396 19.02 15.94 -15.48
C LEU A 396 18.04 15.88 -16.65
N LEU A 397 17.19 14.85 -16.72
CA LEU A 397 16.21 14.71 -17.79
C LEU A 397 15.20 15.86 -17.79
N VAL A 398 14.65 16.24 -16.64
CA VAL A 398 13.71 17.38 -16.55
C VAL A 398 14.39 18.66 -17.04
N VAL A 399 15.60 18.96 -16.57
CA VAL A 399 16.34 20.17 -16.97
C VAL A 399 16.63 20.16 -18.47
N ILE A 400 17.09 19.04 -19.03
CA ILE A 400 17.37 18.90 -20.47
C ILE A 400 16.10 19.10 -21.30
N ILE A 401 15.00 18.44 -20.93
CA ILE A 401 13.73 18.53 -21.66
C ILE A 401 13.18 19.95 -21.58
N ARG A 402 13.13 20.56 -20.39
CA ARG A 402 12.66 21.95 -20.22
C ARG A 402 13.51 22.95 -20.98
N ASN A 403 14.84 22.82 -20.97
CA ASN A 403 15.73 23.68 -21.74
C ASN A 403 15.49 23.51 -23.25
N SER A 404 15.28 22.28 -23.72
CA SER A 404 14.91 22.03 -25.12
C SER A 404 13.57 22.66 -25.50
N LEU A 405 12.55 22.57 -24.64
CA LEU A 405 11.25 23.21 -24.84
C LEU A 405 11.39 24.73 -24.90
N HIS A 406 12.20 25.33 -24.02
CA HIS A 406 12.48 26.77 -24.04
C HIS A 406 13.18 27.20 -25.33
N LYS A 407 14.23 26.49 -25.77
CA LYS A 407 14.93 26.77 -27.03
C LYS A 407 14.00 26.68 -28.26
N ARG A 408 12.94 25.87 -28.18
CA ARG A 408 11.92 25.72 -29.22
C ARG A 408 10.75 26.69 -29.07
N GLY A 409 10.81 27.65 -28.14
CA GLY A 409 9.73 28.60 -27.88
C GLY A 409 8.47 27.99 -27.24
N LYS A 410 8.52 26.74 -26.78
CA LYS A 410 7.41 26.01 -26.17
C LYS A 410 7.34 26.14 -24.65
N LEU A 411 8.32 26.82 -24.04
CA LEU A 411 8.35 27.12 -22.61
C LEU A 411 8.70 28.60 -22.42
N ALA A 412 7.72 29.37 -21.95
CA ALA A 412 7.94 30.74 -21.52
C ALA A 412 8.65 30.72 -20.15
N ILE A 413 9.74 31.47 -20.05
CA ILE A 413 10.44 31.68 -18.77
C ILE A 413 10.12 33.10 -18.33
N ASN A 414 9.55 33.23 -17.13
CA ASN A 414 9.40 34.54 -16.51
C ASN A 414 10.79 35.01 -16.08
N THR A 415 11.39 35.90 -16.86
CA THR A 415 12.58 36.65 -16.46
C THR A 415 12.17 37.61 -15.36
N LEU A 416 12.40 37.23 -14.11
CA LEU A 416 12.49 38.16 -12.99
C LEU A 416 13.92 38.67 -12.88
#